data_AF-A0A3N5M6V4-F1
#
_entry.id   AF-A0A3N5M6V4-F1
#
_cell.length_a   1.000
_cell.length_b   1.000
_cell.length_c   1.000
_cell.angle_alpha   90.00
_cell.angle_beta   90.00
_cell.angle_gamma   90.00
#
_symmetry.space_group_name_H-M   'P 1'
#
loop_
_entity.id
_entity.type
_entity.pdbx_description
1 polymer ?
#
loop_
_entity_poly.entity_id
_entity_poly.type
_entity_poly.pdbx_seq_one_letter_code
_entity_poly.pdbx_strand_id
1 'polypeptide(L)'
;DLRGRIEVERQQRVDAAEASLNQLTTQSRILIAWILAGASIAGLLIGPLGLFLLRRVLKRIQAVGASLGRLARNDTSVDIPDLMKRDEIGEFARSVAVFKAKSIELLHKKTELERLNVQLDAAINNMPLGLSMFDAHDRLLVCNARYAEMYQLPGELTLPGTVDCAHKDHYTKHGARHHSSEATAAGNAADVRPAAPIMIELADARVIAEGWWLGSPARGRDRKTSPGTGNHPSRPP
;
A
#
# COMPACT_ATOMS: atom_id res chain seq x y z
N ASP A 1 69.44 8.33 85.70
CA ASP A 1 67.99 8.28 85.49
C ASP A 1 67.60 9.09 84.24
N LEU A 2 67.86 8.53 83.06
CA LEU A 2 67.73 9.23 81.76
C LEU A 2 67.02 8.34 80.74
N ARG A 3 67.35 7.05 80.72
CA ARG A 3 66.63 6.03 79.95
C ARG A 3 65.14 5.96 80.31
N GLY A 4 64.80 6.00 81.61
CA GLY A 4 63.40 6.00 82.05
C GLY A 4 62.59 7.20 81.56
N ARG A 5 63.19 8.39 81.56
CA ARG A 5 62.54 9.61 81.03
C ARG A 5 62.32 9.55 79.52
N ILE A 6 63.27 9.01 78.77
CA ILE A 6 63.16 8.84 77.30
C ILE A 6 62.03 7.85 76.98
N GLU A 7 61.92 6.74 77.71
CA GLU A 7 60.85 5.76 77.49
C GLU A 7 59.47 6.35 77.81
N VAL A 8 59.35 7.16 78.86
CA VAL A 8 58.10 7.84 79.21
C VAL A 8 57.69 8.88 78.15
N GLU A 9 58.61 9.71 77.65
CA GLU A 9 58.31 10.65 76.57
C GLU A 9 57.92 9.93 75.28
N ARG A 10 58.60 8.83 74.95
CA ARG A 10 58.28 8.01 73.78
C ARG A 10 56.88 7.41 73.90
N GLN A 11 56.54 6.87 75.06
CA GLN A 11 55.21 6.29 75.32
C GLN A 11 54.12 7.35 75.23
N GLN A 12 54.32 8.52 75.83
CA GLN A 12 53.37 9.64 75.74
C GLN A 12 53.14 10.11 74.31
N ARG A 13 54.18 10.16 73.47
CA ARG A 13 54.03 10.52 72.04
C ARG A 13 53.27 9.46 71.26
N VAL A 14 53.47 8.17 71.58
CA VAL A 14 52.74 7.06 70.96
C VAL A 14 51.27 7.11 71.37
N ASP A 15 50.97 7.23 72.67
CA ASP A 15 49.59 7.31 73.17
C ASP A 15 48.85 8.54 72.63
N ALA A 16 49.53 9.69 72.50
CA ALA A 16 48.97 10.89 71.88
C ALA A 16 48.71 10.73 70.37
N ALA A 17 49.59 10.02 69.66
CA ALA A 17 49.39 9.69 68.26
C ALA A 17 48.22 8.70 68.07
N GLU A 18 48.13 7.66 68.92
CA GLU A 18 47.02 6.71 68.92
C GLU A 18 45.68 7.38 69.27
N ALA A 19 45.65 8.28 70.25
CA ALA A 19 44.45 9.06 70.59
C ALA A 19 43.99 9.91 69.40
N SER A 20 44.92 10.55 68.69
CA SER A 20 44.62 11.36 67.50
C SER A 20 44.07 10.50 66.35
N LEU A 21 44.64 9.32 66.11
CA LEU A 21 44.16 8.36 65.11
C LEU A 21 42.76 7.80 65.47
N ASN A 22 42.54 7.46 66.74
CA ASN A 22 41.24 7.00 67.25
C ASN A 22 40.17 8.09 67.12
N GLN A 23 40.55 9.35 67.33
CA GLN A 23 39.65 10.50 67.13
C GLN A 23 39.27 10.68 65.65
N LEU A 24 40.23 10.61 64.72
CA LEU A 24 40.00 10.71 63.28
C LEU A 24 39.14 9.56 62.73
N THR A 25 39.41 8.32 63.18
CA THR A 25 38.63 7.15 62.76
C THR A 25 37.20 7.20 63.26
N THR A 26 36.97 7.66 64.49
CA THR A 26 35.63 7.84 65.06
C THR A 26 34.85 8.93 64.32
N GLN A 27 35.48 10.07 64.00
CA GLN A 27 34.86 11.14 63.22
C GLN A 27 34.49 10.67 61.81
N SER A 28 35.39 9.96 61.12
CA SER A 28 35.15 9.43 59.77
C SER A 28 33.98 8.45 59.71
N ARG A 29 33.84 7.56 60.71
CA ARG A 29 32.74 6.58 60.78
C ARG A 29 31.36 7.22 60.84
N ILE A 30 31.21 8.30 61.59
CA ILE A 30 29.92 9.01 61.73
C ILE A 30 29.54 9.65 60.39
N LEU A 31 30.50 10.28 59.70
CA LEU A 31 30.26 10.88 58.38
C LEU A 31 29.84 9.82 57.35
N ILE A 32 30.54 8.68 57.31
CA ILE A 32 30.21 7.56 56.41
C ILE A 32 28.79 7.03 56.71
N ALA A 33 28.42 6.90 57.98
CA ALA A 33 27.08 6.43 58.36
C ALA A 33 25.97 7.38 57.86
N TRP A 34 26.16 8.70 57.97
CA TRP A 34 25.21 9.68 57.44
C TRP A 34 25.12 9.67 55.91
N ILE A 35 26.24 9.48 55.22
CA ILE A 35 26.25 9.33 53.76
C ILE A 35 25.45 8.11 53.33
N LEU A 36 25.65 6.96 53.99
CA LEU A 36 24.92 5.73 53.69
C LEU A 36 23.43 5.83 54.02
N ALA A 37 23.09 6.44 55.17
CA ALA A 37 21.70 6.67 55.54
C ALA A 37 21.00 7.60 54.52
N GLY A 38 21.67 8.69 54.12
CA GLY A 38 21.17 9.59 53.09
C GLY A 38 20.98 8.91 51.73
N ALA A 39 21.96 8.13 51.29
CA ALA A 39 21.88 7.37 50.04
C ALA A 39 20.75 6.33 50.07
N SER A 40 20.55 5.66 51.21
CA SER A 40 19.47 4.68 51.40
C SER A 40 18.09 5.34 51.33
N ILE A 41 17.92 6.48 51.99
CA ILE A 41 16.68 7.26 51.96
C ILE A 41 16.40 7.77 50.54
N ALA A 42 17.41 8.30 49.86
CA ALA A 42 17.30 8.75 48.48
C ALA A 42 16.89 7.60 47.54
N GLY A 43 17.53 6.43 47.67
CA GLY A 43 17.18 5.24 46.90
C GLY A 43 15.75 4.76 47.16
N LEU A 44 15.31 4.77 48.42
CA LEU A 44 13.98 4.32 48.83
C LEU A 44 12.86 5.29 48.41
N LEU A 45 13.15 6.59 48.26
CA LEU A 45 12.17 7.57 47.81
C LEU A 45 12.16 7.74 46.29
N ILE A 46 13.35 7.92 45.68
CA ILE A 46 13.48 8.20 44.25
C ILE A 46 13.27 6.95 43.41
N GLY A 47 13.78 5.79 43.85
CA GLY A 47 13.68 4.54 43.11
C GLY A 47 12.23 4.12 42.83
N PRO A 48 11.38 4.00 43.86
CA PRO A 48 9.97 3.66 43.68
C PRO A 48 9.20 4.71 42.88
N LEU A 49 9.47 6.00 43.10
CA LEU A 49 8.83 7.07 42.34
C LEU A 49 9.19 7.01 40.85
N GLY A 50 10.47 6.81 40.53
CA GLY A 50 10.96 6.64 39.17
C GLY A 50 10.35 5.41 38.50
N LEU A 51 10.33 4.27 39.18
CA LEU A 51 9.70 3.04 38.67
C LEU A 51 8.19 3.21 38.47
N PHE A 52 7.52 3.91 39.37
CA PHE A 52 6.09 4.22 39.27
C PHE A 52 5.78 5.09 38.06
N LEU A 53 6.52 6.20 37.87
CA LEU A 53 6.37 7.08 36.71
C LEU A 53 6.66 6.36 35.40
N LEU A 54 7.74 5.57 35.33
CA LEU A 54 8.09 4.78 34.16
C LEU A 54 6.97 3.79 33.79
N ARG A 55 6.47 3.03 34.77
CA ARG A 55 5.36 2.09 34.55
C ARG A 55 4.07 2.80 34.14
N ARG A 56 3.81 3.98 34.69
CA ARG A 56 2.64 4.80 34.33
C ARG A 56 2.68 5.25 32.87
N VAL A 57 3.84 5.68 32.38
CA VAL A 57 4.02 6.07 30.97
C VAL A 57 3.94 4.87 30.04
N LEU A 58 4.65 3.78 30.34
CA LEU A 58 4.65 2.56 29.52
C LEU A 58 3.23 2.00 29.33
N LYS A 59 2.41 1.96 30.39
CA LYS A 59 1.02 1.50 30.28
C LYS A 59 0.19 2.33 29.30
N ARG A 60 0.35 3.65 29.31
CA ARG A 60 -0.41 4.54 28.41
C ARG A 60 0.01 4.38 26.96
N ILE A 61 1.32 4.31 26.69
CA ILE A 61 1.84 4.06 25.34
C ILE A 61 1.35 2.71 24.82
N GLN A 62 1.37 1.66 25.64
CA GLN A 62 0.86 0.34 25.28
C GLN A 62 -0.64 0.36 24.95
N ALA A 63 -1.45 1.14 25.66
CA ALA A 63 -2.89 1.25 25.41
C ALA A 63 -3.20 1.88 24.04
N VAL A 64 -2.54 3.00 23.71
CA VAL A 64 -2.70 3.65 22.40
C VAL A 64 -2.11 2.76 21.29
N GLY A 65 -0.94 2.14 21.52
CA GLY A 65 -0.30 1.22 20.59
C GLY A 65 -1.15 -0.02 20.28
N ALA A 66 -1.82 -0.59 21.28
CA ALA A 66 -2.75 -1.70 21.08
C ALA A 66 -3.94 -1.31 20.19
N SER A 67 -4.43 -0.07 20.33
CA SER A 67 -5.50 0.47 19.51
C SER A 67 -5.06 0.61 18.05
N LEU A 68 -3.86 1.15 17.81
CA LEU A 68 -3.27 1.23 16.47
C LEU A 68 -3.05 -0.17 15.87
N GLY A 69 -2.57 -1.13 16.66
CA GLY A 69 -2.38 -2.51 16.21
C GLY A 69 -3.68 -3.21 15.81
N ARG A 70 -4.80 -2.92 16.49
CA ARG A 70 -6.14 -3.40 16.08
C ARG A 70 -6.60 -2.72 14.80
N LEU A 71 -6.43 -1.40 14.70
CA LEU A 71 -6.79 -0.64 13.52
C LEU A 71 -6.02 -1.09 12.26
N ALA A 72 -4.73 -1.44 12.40
CA ALA A 72 -3.92 -2.00 11.32
C ALA A 72 -4.43 -3.38 10.82
N ARG A 73 -5.26 -4.07 11.61
CA ARG A 73 -5.98 -5.29 11.20
C ARG A 73 -7.39 -5.02 10.69
N ASN A 74 -7.68 -3.78 10.29
CA ASN A 74 -8.99 -3.29 9.83
C ASN A 74 -10.11 -3.34 10.90
N ASP A 75 -9.77 -3.49 12.18
CA ASP A 75 -10.75 -3.42 13.27
C ASP A 75 -10.97 -1.95 13.69
N THR A 76 -12.01 -1.34 13.12
CA THR A 76 -12.39 0.06 13.37
C THR A 76 -13.32 0.25 14.57
N SER A 77 -13.70 -0.83 15.27
CA SER A 77 -14.56 -0.76 16.46
C SER A 77 -13.83 -0.27 17.70
N VAL A 78 -12.49 -0.25 17.67
CA VAL A 78 -11.67 0.10 18.84
C VAL A 78 -11.76 1.57 19.21
N ASP A 79 -12.04 1.86 20.48
CA ASP A 79 -11.98 3.21 21.01
C ASP A 79 -10.55 3.60 21.38
N ILE A 80 -10.20 4.84 21.04
CA ILE A 80 -8.85 5.36 21.28
C ILE A 80 -8.82 6.01 22.67
N PRO A 81 -7.96 5.54 23.59
CA PRO A 81 -7.87 6.10 24.93
C PRO A 81 -7.21 7.49 24.93
N ASP A 82 -7.34 8.21 26.04
CA ASP A 82 -6.58 9.45 26.36
C ASP A 82 -6.78 10.66 25.41
N LEU A 83 -7.85 10.70 24.61
CA LEU A 83 -8.13 11.80 23.67
C LEU A 83 -8.21 13.19 24.33
N MET A 84 -8.70 13.25 25.56
CA MET A 84 -8.91 14.51 26.31
C MET A 84 -7.65 15.00 27.05
N LYS A 85 -6.54 14.25 27.02
CA LYS A 85 -5.31 14.63 27.70
C LYS A 85 -4.52 15.62 26.85
N ARG A 86 -4.00 16.67 27.50
CA ARG A 86 -3.24 17.77 26.86
C ARG A 86 -1.73 17.56 26.88
N ASP A 87 -1.29 16.31 27.09
CA ASP A 87 0.11 15.92 27.01
C ASP A 87 0.44 15.36 25.61
N GLU A 88 1.72 15.08 25.38
CA GLU A 88 2.25 14.55 24.12
C GLU A 88 1.64 13.18 23.79
N ILE A 89 1.33 12.38 24.82
CA ILE A 89 0.65 11.08 24.64
C ILE A 89 -0.79 11.30 24.17
N GLY A 90 -1.50 12.30 24.69
CA GLY A 90 -2.82 12.70 24.22
C GLY A 90 -2.79 13.26 22.78
N GLU A 91 -1.73 13.98 22.41
CA GLU A 91 -1.52 14.42 21.02
C GLU A 91 -1.32 13.25 20.06
N PHE A 92 -0.51 12.26 20.48
CA PHE A 92 -0.38 11.02 19.74
C PHE A 92 -1.72 10.30 19.60
N ALA A 93 -2.49 10.16 20.70
CA ALA A 93 -3.82 9.54 20.66
C ALA A 93 -4.77 10.25 19.69
N ARG A 94 -4.79 11.59 19.64
CA ARG A 94 -5.58 12.35 18.67
C ARG A 94 -5.16 12.08 17.24
N SER A 95 -3.85 11.99 16.98
CA SER A 95 -3.33 11.63 15.65
C SER A 95 -3.80 10.24 15.22
N VAL A 96 -3.78 9.27 16.14
CA VAL A 96 -4.31 7.92 15.87
C VAL A 96 -5.84 7.97 15.63
N ALA A 97 -6.57 8.87 16.29
CA ALA A 97 -8.02 9.02 16.06
C ALA A 97 -8.33 9.58 14.67
N VAL A 98 -7.55 10.54 14.18
CA VAL A 98 -7.63 11.00 12.79
C VAL A 98 -7.34 9.86 11.82
N PHE A 99 -6.32 9.05 12.11
CA PHE A 99 -5.99 7.88 11.31
C PHE A 99 -7.13 6.83 11.30
N LYS A 100 -7.80 6.60 12.44
CA LYS A 100 -9.00 5.75 12.54
C LYS A 100 -10.11 6.28 11.63
N ALA A 101 -10.43 7.56 11.72
CA ALA A 101 -11.48 8.18 10.90
C ALA A 101 -11.20 8.01 9.40
N LYS A 102 -9.94 8.25 8.99
CA LYS A 102 -9.53 8.08 7.59
C LYS A 102 -9.56 6.62 7.13
N SER A 103 -9.24 5.68 8.02
CA SER A 103 -9.34 4.24 7.72
C SER A 103 -10.78 3.81 7.48
N ILE A 104 -11.74 4.31 8.27
CA ILE A 104 -13.18 4.06 8.08
C ILE A 104 -13.64 4.62 6.73
N GLU A 105 -13.26 5.86 6.41
CA GLU A 105 -13.61 6.48 5.13
C GLU A 105 -13.07 5.68 3.93
N LEU A 106 -11.82 5.23 3.99
CA LEU A 106 -11.22 4.41 2.93
C LEU A 106 -11.94 3.07 2.74
N LEU A 107 -12.34 2.42 3.83
CA LEU A 107 -13.11 1.18 3.77
C LEU A 107 -14.48 1.39 3.12
N HIS A 108 -15.17 2.48 3.45
CA HIS A 108 -16.43 2.84 2.79
C HIS A 108 -16.24 3.10 1.29
N LYS A 109 -15.24 3.91 0.91
CA LYS A 109 -14.93 4.17 -0.51
C LYS A 109 -14.60 2.89 -1.27
N LYS A 110 -13.82 1.99 -0.67
CA LYS A 110 -13.53 0.69 -1.27
C LYS A 110 -14.81 -0.11 -1.51
N THR A 111 -15.69 -0.17 -0.52
CA THR A 111 -16.97 -0.89 -0.62
C THR A 111 -17.86 -0.29 -1.71
N GLU A 112 -17.87 1.04 -1.85
CA GLU A 112 -18.60 1.74 -2.91
C GLU A 112 -18.05 1.43 -4.30
N LEU A 113 -16.72 1.45 -4.47
CA LEU A 113 -16.07 1.06 -5.71
C LEU A 113 -16.36 -0.40 -6.09
N GLU A 114 -16.29 -1.32 -5.13
CA GLU A 114 -16.63 -2.73 -5.36
C GLU A 114 -18.10 -2.88 -5.79
N ARG A 115 -19.02 -2.15 -5.16
CA ARG A 115 -20.43 -2.13 -5.55
C ARG A 115 -20.65 -1.57 -6.96
N LEU A 116 -19.98 -0.47 -7.30
CA LEU A 116 -20.04 0.11 -8.64
C LEU A 116 -19.50 -0.86 -9.68
N ASN A 117 -18.39 -1.55 -9.37
CA ASN A 117 -17.81 -2.53 -10.28
C ASN A 117 -18.78 -3.68 -10.55
N VAL A 118 -19.40 -4.24 -9.51
CA VAL A 118 -20.44 -5.28 -9.66
C VAL A 118 -21.62 -4.77 -10.49
N GLN A 119 -22.07 -3.53 -10.27
CA GLN A 119 -23.16 -2.94 -11.06
C GLN A 119 -22.76 -2.72 -12.53
N LEU A 120 -21.53 -2.26 -12.77
CA LEU A 120 -21.00 -2.06 -14.11
C LEU A 120 -20.89 -3.38 -14.87
N ASP A 121 -20.34 -4.42 -14.24
CA ASP A 121 -20.26 -5.77 -14.80
C ASP A 121 -21.66 -6.32 -15.14
N ALA A 122 -22.63 -6.14 -14.24
CA ALA A 122 -24.01 -6.56 -14.48
C ALA A 122 -24.67 -5.76 -15.63
N ALA A 123 -24.40 -4.46 -15.72
CA ALA A 123 -24.93 -3.61 -16.79
C ALA A 123 -24.33 -4.01 -18.14
N ILE A 124 -23.00 -4.13 -18.23
CA ILE A 124 -22.28 -4.49 -19.46
C ILE A 124 -22.68 -5.87 -19.98
N ASN A 125 -22.87 -6.85 -19.09
CA ASN A 125 -23.26 -8.20 -19.49
C ASN A 125 -24.75 -8.34 -19.83
N ASN A 126 -25.62 -7.46 -19.33
CA ASN A 126 -27.04 -7.42 -19.73
C ASN A 126 -27.31 -6.48 -20.92
N MET A 127 -26.29 -5.87 -21.53
CA MET A 127 -26.49 -5.10 -22.75
C MET A 127 -26.79 -6.02 -23.95
N PRO A 128 -27.75 -5.67 -24.82
CA PRO A 128 -28.10 -6.48 -26.00
C PRO A 128 -27.00 -6.50 -27.08
N LEU A 129 -26.07 -5.55 -27.02
CA LEU A 129 -24.92 -5.40 -27.93
C LEU A 129 -23.66 -6.08 -27.35
N GLY A 130 -22.87 -6.70 -28.22
CA GLY A 130 -21.53 -7.17 -27.86
C GLY A 130 -20.57 -5.99 -27.66
N LEU A 131 -19.77 -6.01 -26.60
CA LEU A 131 -18.78 -5.00 -26.26
C LEU A 131 -17.40 -5.64 -26.07
N SER A 132 -16.42 -5.16 -26.84
CA SER A 132 -15.01 -5.43 -26.65
C SER A 132 -14.22 -4.11 -26.66
N MET A 133 -13.30 -3.92 -25.72
CA MET A 133 -12.41 -2.76 -25.68
C MET A 133 -10.96 -3.23 -25.57
N PHE A 134 -10.05 -2.60 -26.29
CA PHE A 134 -8.62 -2.92 -26.31
C PHE A 134 -7.79 -1.72 -25.85
N ASP A 135 -6.61 -1.98 -25.28
CA ASP A 135 -5.63 -0.96 -24.90
C ASP A 135 -4.83 -0.46 -26.11
N ALA A 136 -3.86 0.44 -25.87
CA ALA A 136 -3.00 0.99 -26.91
C ALA A 136 -2.06 -0.04 -27.59
N HIS A 137 -1.92 -1.24 -27.02
CA HIS A 137 -1.08 -2.33 -27.53
C HIS A 137 -1.93 -3.47 -28.09
N ASP A 138 -3.21 -3.21 -28.43
CA ASP A 138 -4.17 -4.18 -28.95
C ASP A 138 -4.41 -5.36 -27.99
N ARG A 139 -4.37 -5.14 -26.68
CA ARG A 139 -4.73 -6.14 -25.65
C ARG A 139 -6.10 -5.87 -25.08
N LEU A 140 -6.88 -6.93 -24.89
CA LEU A 140 -8.26 -6.86 -24.42
C LEU A 140 -8.34 -6.26 -23.00
N LEU A 141 -9.10 -5.18 -22.84
CA LEU A 141 -9.42 -4.54 -21.57
C LEU A 141 -10.78 -5.01 -21.03
N VAL A 142 -11.79 -5.07 -21.90
CA VAL A 142 -13.17 -5.44 -21.56
C VAL A 142 -13.71 -6.35 -22.65
N CYS A 143 -14.37 -7.45 -22.26
CA CYS A 143 -15.11 -8.32 -23.16
C CYS A 143 -16.38 -8.78 -22.43
N ASN A 144 -17.55 -8.39 -22.94
CA ASN A 144 -18.82 -8.82 -22.34
C ASN A 144 -19.24 -10.21 -22.86
N ALA A 145 -20.07 -10.91 -22.08
CA ALA A 145 -20.56 -12.24 -22.45
C ALA A 145 -21.26 -12.23 -23.82
N ARG A 146 -22.00 -11.16 -24.12
CA ARG A 146 -22.71 -11.00 -25.40
C ARG A 146 -21.77 -10.99 -26.61
N TYR A 147 -20.60 -10.36 -26.52
CA TYR A 147 -19.58 -10.35 -27.56
C TYR A 147 -19.00 -11.75 -27.75
N ALA A 148 -18.64 -12.43 -26.65
CA ALA A 148 -18.13 -13.79 -26.69
C ALA A 148 -19.12 -14.77 -27.33
N GLU A 149 -20.41 -14.68 -27.00
CA GLU A 149 -21.47 -15.49 -27.59
C GLU A 149 -21.66 -15.20 -29.09
N MET A 150 -21.74 -13.93 -29.45
CA MET A 150 -22.03 -13.49 -30.82
C MET A 150 -20.94 -13.95 -31.80
N TYR A 151 -19.70 -13.93 -31.33
CA TYR A 151 -18.53 -14.31 -32.12
C TYR A 151 -17.99 -15.73 -31.80
N GLN A 152 -18.69 -16.49 -30.96
CA GLN A 152 -18.35 -17.86 -30.56
C GLN A 152 -16.90 -18.00 -30.05
N LEU A 153 -16.47 -17.04 -29.22
CA LEU A 153 -15.12 -17.01 -28.67
C LEU A 153 -14.96 -18.08 -27.57
N PRO A 154 -13.88 -18.88 -27.59
CA PRO A 154 -13.51 -19.72 -26.46
C PRO A 154 -13.14 -18.85 -25.25
N GLY A 155 -13.41 -19.35 -24.03
CA GLY A 155 -13.19 -18.60 -22.80
C GLY A 155 -11.76 -18.08 -22.62
N GLU A 156 -10.76 -18.80 -23.15
CA GLU A 156 -9.36 -18.39 -23.16
C GLU A 156 -9.12 -17.05 -23.88
N LEU A 157 -9.92 -16.73 -24.90
CA LEU A 157 -9.81 -15.47 -25.64
C LEU A 157 -10.57 -14.31 -24.97
N THR A 158 -11.42 -14.60 -23.98
CA THR A 158 -12.20 -13.57 -23.25
C THR A 158 -11.42 -12.94 -22.09
N LEU A 159 -10.24 -13.47 -21.77
CA LEU A 159 -9.42 -13.01 -20.66
C LEU A 159 -8.80 -11.63 -20.95
N PRO A 160 -8.82 -10.69 -19.98
CA PRO A 160 -8.09 -9.44 -20.09
C PRO A 160 -6.61 -9.68 -20.40
N GLY A 161 -6.05 -8.87 -21.30
CA GLY A 161 -4.68 -9.00 -21.79
C GLY A 161 -4.53 -9.82 -23.07
N THR A 162 -5.59 -10.49 -23.53
CA THR A 162 -5.58 -11.25 -24.79
C THR A 162 -5.40 -10.33 -25.99
N VAL A 163 -4.49 -10.67 -26.89
CA VAL A 163 -4.18 -9.85 -28.06
C VAL A 163 -5.29 -9.92 -29.12
N ASP A 164 -5.59 -8.79 -29.76
CA ASP A 164 -6.62 -8.66 -30.80
C ASP A 164 -6.38 -9.60 -32.00
N CYS A 165 -5.12 -9.87 -32.34
CA CYS A 165 -4.80 -10.81 -33.41
C CYS A 165 -5.32 -12.23 -33.14
N ALA A 166 -5.37 -12.68 -31.88
CA ALA A 166 -5.91 -13.99 -31.55
C ALA A 166 -7.42 -14.07 -31.79
N HIS A 167 -8.14 -12.96 -31.60
CA HIS A 167 -9.57 -12.86 -31.92
C HIS A 167 -9.78 -12.93 -33.44
N LYS A 168 -9.02 -12.13 -34.19
CA LYS A 168 -9.07 -12.13 -35.68
C LYS A 168 -8.74 -13.49 -36.28
N ASP A 169 -7.73 -14.18 -35.74
CA ASP A 169 -7.34 -15.51 -36.17
C ASP A 169 -8.46 -16.53 -35.91
N HIS A 170 -9.15 -16.43 -34.77
CA HIS A 170 -10.30 -17.27 -34.45
C HIS A 170 -11.43 -17.07 -35.45
N TYR A 171 -11.83 -15.82 -35.71
CA TYR A 171 -12.93 -15.54 -36.65
C TYR A 171 -12.58 -15.95 -38.08
N THR A 172 -11.34 -15.73 -38.51
CA THR A 172 -10.87 -16.13 -39.85
C THR A 172 -10.88 -17.65 -40.03
N LYS A 173 -10.45 -18.40 -39.01
CA LYS A 173 -10.51 -19.87 -39.00
C LYS A 173 -11.94 -20.39 -39.00
N HIS A 174 -12.84 -19.69 -38.33
CA HIS A 174 -14.28 -19.97 -38.31
C HIS A 174 -15.04 -19.34 -39.49
N GLY A 175 -14.34 -18.95 -40.57
CA GLY A 175 -14.95 -18.60 -41.85
C GLY A 175 -15.61 -17.22 -41.91
N ALA A 176 -15.36 -16.34 -40.94
CA ALA A 176 -15.86 -14.97 -40.97
C ALA A 176 -15.13 -14.13 -42.01
N ARG A 177 -15.86 -13.33 -42.78
CA ARG A 177 -15.34 -12.37 -43.76
C ARG A 177 -15.58 -10.94 -43.29
N HIS A 178 -14.50 -10.17 -43.17
CA HIS A 178 -14.57 -8.74 -42.93
C HIS A 178 -14.90 -8.02 -44.24
N HIS A 179 -16.02 -7.31 -44.27
CA HIS A 179 -16.36 -6.39 -45.35
C HIS A 179 -16.04 -4.97 -44.87
N SER A 180 -14.79 -4.52 -45.04
CA SER A 180 -14.47 -3.12 -44.82
C SER A 180 -15.02 -2.31 -46.00
N SER A 181 -16.01 -1.45 -45.76
CA SER A 181 -16.35 -0.41 -46.72
C SER A 181 -15.15 0.53 -46.83
N GLU A 182 -14.41 0.44 -47.94
CA GLU A 182 -13.41 1.42 -48.33
C GLU A 182 -14.13 2.75 -48.65
N ALA A 183 -14.57 3.46 -47.61
CA ALA A 183 -14.90 4.86 -47.74
C ALA A 183 -13.58 5.60 -47.99
N THR A 184 -13.33 5.92 -49.26
CA THR A 184 -12.24 6.75 -49.76
C THR A 184 -12.12 8.01 -48.92
N ALA A 185 -11.12 8.04 -48.04
CA ALA A 185 -10.80 9.21 -47.23
C ALA A 185 -10.12 10.27 -48.11
N ALA A 186 -10.92 10.93 -48.94
CA ALA A 186 -10.57 12.17 -49.62
C ALA A 186 -11.40 13.29 -48.96
N GLY A 187 -10.97 13.73 -47.77
CA GLY A 187 -11.61 14.81 -47.03
C GLY A 187 -10.68 15.38 -45.98
N ASN A 188 -10.57 16.70 -45.91
CA ASN A 188 -9.67 17.43 -45.02
C ASN A 188 -9.89 17.09 -43.53
N ALA A 189 -8.79 17.10 -42.76
CA ALA A 189 -8.68 16.70 -41.36
C ALA A 189 -9.54 17.49 -40.33
N ALA A 190 -10.45 18.35 -40.78
CA ALA A 190 -11.36 19.12 -39.93
C ALA A 190 -12.78 18.52 -39.85
N ASP A 191 -13.10 17.50 -40.67
CA ASP A 191 -14.43 16.90 -40.72
C ASP A 191 -14.36 15.43 -40.25
N VAL A 192 -14.43 15.23 -38.93
CA VAL A 192 -14.48 13.88 -38.33
C VAL A 192 -15.90 13.33 -38.54
N ARG A 193 -16.17 12.80 -39.73
CA ARG A 193 -17.35 11.94 -39.94
C ARG A 193 -17.14 10.66 -39.12
N PRO A 194 -18.15 10.16 -38.38
CA PRO A 194 -18.04 8.87 -37.73
C PRO A 194 -17.74 7.83 -38.82
N ALA A 195 -16.62 7.10 -38.65
CA ALA A 195 -16.26 6.03 -39.57
C ALA A 195 -17.43 5.05 -39.66
N ALA A 196 -17.82 4.68 -40.89
CA ALA A 196 -18.86 3.69 -41.09
C ALA A 196 -18.52 2.41 -40.29
N PRO A 197 -19.51 1.78 -39.63
CA PRO A 197 -19.26 0.58 -38.85
C PRO A 197 -18.66 -0.52 -39.74
N ILE A 198 -17.72 -1.28 -39.19
CA ILE A 198 -17.14 -2.42 -39.90
C ILE A 198 -18.16 -3.55 -39.88
N MET A 199 -18.48 -4.10 -41.05
CA MET A 199 -19.40 -5.21 -41.17
C MET A 199 -18.61 -6.52 -41.19
N ILE A 200 -18.97 -7.45 -40.32
CA ILE A 200 -18.37 -8.79 -40.22
C ILE A 200 -19.46 -9.81 -40.52
N GLU A 201 -19.26 -10.60 -41.56
CA GLU A 201 -20.13 -11.72 -41.91
C GLU A 201 -19.53 -13.01 -41.35
N LEU A 202 -20.24 -13.72 -40.47
CA LEU A 202 -19.80 -14.98 -39.88
C LEU A 202 -20.12 -16.16 -40.80
N ALA A 203 -19.48 -17.32 -40.58
CA ALA A 203 -19.74 -18.53 -41.37
C ALA A 203 -21.18 -19.06 -41.26
N ASP A 204 -21.95 -18.62 -40.27
CA ASP A 204 -23.37 -18.93 -40.14
C ASP A 204 -24.29 -17.88 -40.79
N ALA A 205 -23.74 -17.05 -41.68
CA ALA A 205 -24.41 -15.98 -42.44
C ALA A 205 -24.99 -14.84 -41.58
N ARG A 206 -24.61 -14.74 -40.30
CA ARG A 206 -24.91 -13.55 -39.49
C ARG A 206 -23.99 -12.40 -39.87
N VAL A 207 -24.55 -11.19 -39.94
CA VAL A 207 -23.79 -9.97 -40.16
C VAL A 207 -23.81 -9.13 -38.89
N ILE A 208 -22.64 -8.85 -38.34
CA ILE A 208 -22.44 -8.04 -37.15
C ILE A 208 -21.81 -6.72 -37.55
N ALA A 209 -22.34 -5.62 -37.01
CA ALA A 209 -21.79 -4.29 -37.20
C ALA A 209 -20.92 -3.91 -35.98
N GLU A 210 -19.63 -3.70 -36.20
CA GLU A 210 -18.70 -3.17 -35.20
C GLU A 210 -18.63 -1.64 -35.31
N GLY A 211 -19.11 -0.96 -34.27
CA GLY A 211 -19.02 0.49 -34.13
C GLY A 211 -17.79 0.92 -33.33
N TRP A 212 -17.26 2.11 -33.64
CA TRP A 212 -16.12 2.69 -32.93
C TRP A 212 -16.60 3.66 -31.84
N TRP A 213 -16.04 3.58 -30.64
CA TRP A 213 -16.31 4.56 -29.58
C TRP A 213 -15.41 5.79 -29.70
N LEU A 214 -15.99 6.98 -29.52
CA LEU A 214 -15.40 8.27 -29.92
C LEU A 214 -14.21 8.76 -29.07
N GLY A 215 -13.85 8.06 -27.99
CA GLY A 215 -12.76 8.45 -27.07
C GLY A 215 -11.50 7.60 -27.12
N SER A 216 -11.39 6.62 -28.04
CA SER A 216 -10.14 5.90 -28.26
C SER A 216 -9.16 6.76 -29.06
N PRO A 217 -7.86 6.85 -28.68
CA PRO A 217 -6.86 7.48 -29.54
C PRO A 217 -6.91 6.77 -30.89
N ALA A 218 -7.04 7.55 -31.96
CA ALA A 218 -7.21 7.04 -33.31
C ALA A 218 -6.17 5.95 -33.58
N ARG A 219 -6.66 4.71 -33.79
CA ARG A 219 -5.85 3.54 -34.10
C ARG A 219 -4.95 3.94 -35.27
N GLY A 220 -3.64 4.07 -35.03
CA GLY A 220 -2.66 4.32 -36.07
C GLY A 220 -2.76 3.16 -37.05
N ARG A 221 -3.48 3.38 -38.16
CA ARG A 221 -3.67 2.38 -39.21
C ARG A 221 -2.34 2.29 -39.96
N ASP A 222 -1.37 1.59 -39.36
CA ASP A 222 -0.10 1.30 -40.01
C ASP A 222 -0.42 0.52 -41.29
N ARG A 223 -0.25 1.21 -42.42
CA ARG A 223 -0.16 0.63 -43.76
C ARG A 223 1.01 -0.35 -43.76
N LYS A 224 0.77 -1.60 -43.36
CA LYS A 224 1.58 -2.71 -43.85
C LYS A 224 0.95 -3.22 -45.14
N THR A 225 1.40 -2.57 -46.21
CA THR A 225 1.59 -3.10 -47.56
C THR A 225 1.35 -4.61 -47.69
N SER A 226 0.33 -4.98 -48.47
CA SER A 226 0.34 -6.23 -49.23
C SER A 226 1.67 -6.33 -50.01
N PRO A 227 2.37 -7.48 -50.03
CA PRO A 227 3.39 -7.70 -51.04
C PRO A 227 2.67 -7.84 -52.38
N GLY A 228 2.99 -6.92 -53.29
CA GLY A 228 2.42 -6.86 -54.61
C GLY A 228 2.64 -8.13 -55.42
N THR A 229 1.63 -8.42 -56.23
CA THR A 229 1.69 -9.21 -57.44
C THR A 229 2.87 -8.75 -58.32
N GLY A 230 3.94 -9.53 -58.32
CA GLY A 230 5.03 -9.44 -59.30
C GLY A 230 4.69 -10.30 -60.51
N ASN A 231 4.37 -9.64 -61.62
CA ASN A 231 4.12 -10.23 -62.92
C ASN A 231 5.43 -10.26 -63.74
N HIS A 232 5.65 -11.35 -64.49
CA HIS A 232 6.47 -11.55 -65.71
C HIS A 232 7.40 -12.77 -65.68
N PRO A 233 7.75 -13.37 -66.84
CA PRO A 233 6.91 -13.77 -67.97
C PRO A 233 7.16 -15.24 -68.38
N SER A 234 6.23 -15.80 -69.15
CA SER A 234 6.33 -17.08 -69.88
C SER A 234 7.45 -17.14 -70.92
N ARG A 235 8.17 -18.28 -71.05
CA ARG A 235 8.25 -19.14 -72.27
C ARG A 235 9.26 -20.33 -72.17
N PRO A 236 9.20 -21.35 -73.08
CA PRO A 236 9.34 -22.80 -72.85
C PRO A 236 10.59 -23.36 -73.61
N PRO A 237 10.69 -24.66 -74.01
CA PRO A 237 10.04 -25.90 -73.54
C PRO A 237 10.88 -26.71 -72.55
#